data_AF-A0A816P0E0-F1
#
_entry.id   AF-A0A816P0E0-F1
#
_cell.length_a   1.000
_cell.length_b   1.000
_cell.length_c   1.000
_cell.angle_alpha   90.00
_cell.angle_beta   90.00
_cell.angle_gamma   90.00
#
_symmetry.space_group_name_H-M   'P 1'
#
loop_
_entity.id
_entity.type
_entity.pdbx_description
1 polymer ?
#
loop_
_entity_poly.entity_id
_entity_poly.type
_entity_poly.pdbx_seq_one_letter_code
_entity_poly.pdbx_strand_id
1 'polypeptide(L)'
;CYLGYRYYGKRKSQNGSEYWICVKCNATATSFVDLSVVVRDEHTHLPDGTDKEVLEMRKNLKRKIIEESGLIDRIVEEAYHAIHAQPQSR
;
A
#
# COMPACT_ATOMS: atom_id res chain seq x y z
N CYS A 1 7.23 -5.67 -3.32
CA CYS A 1 8.67 -5.91 -3.21
C CYS A 1 8.91 -7.19 -2.47
N TYR A 2 9.94 -7.93 -2.88
CA TYR A 2 10.36 -9.19 -2.27
C TYR A 2 11.88 -9.29 -2.38
N LEU A 3 12.57 -9.67 -1.29
CA LEU A 3 14.04 -9.77 -1.22
C LEU A 3 14.81 -8.54 -1.73
N GLY A 4 14.30 -7.33 -1.52
CA GLY A 4 14.94 -6.09 -2.00
C GLY A 4 14.74 -5.80 -3.49
N TYR A 5 13.93 -6.60 -4.19
CA TYR A 5 13.57 -6.40 -5.59
C TYR A 5 12.13 -5.89 -5.72
N ARG A 6 11.92 -4.95 -6.64
CA ARG A 6 10.60 -4.43 -6.99
C ARG A 6 10.04 -5.21 -8.17
N TYR A 7 8.79 -5.63 -8.01
CA TYR A 7 8.04 -6.32 -9.05
C TYR A 7 6.72 -5.60 -9.30
N TYR A 8 6.19 -5.71 -10.52
CA TYR A 8 4.82 -5.35 -10.86
C TYR A 8 4.02 -6.62 -11.16
N GLY A 9 2.75 -6.64 -10.73
CA GLY A 9 1.85 -7.77 -10.98
C GLY A 9 1.37 -7.76 -12.43
N LYS A 10 1.39 -8.92 -13.09
CA LYS A 10 0.97 -9.04 -14.50
C LYS A 10 -0.30 -9.87 -14.68
N ARG A 11 -0.44 -10.98 -13.93
CA ARG A 11 -1.58 -11.89 -14.04
C ARG A 11 -1.92 -12.50 -12.69
N LYS A 12 -3.23 -12.61 -12.43
CA LYS A 12 -3.77 -13.40 -11.32
C LYS A 12 -4.46 -14.63 -11.90
N SER A 13 -4.05 -15.79 -11.43
CA SER A 13 -4.61 -17.08 -11.82
C SER A 13 -5.86 -17.40 -11.00
N GLN A 14 -6.72 -18.29 -11.51
CA GLN A 14 -7.95 -18.72 -10.82
C GLN A 14 -7.66 -19.40 -9.46
N ASN A 15 -6.51 -20.04 -9.33
CA ASN A 15 -6.05 -20.63 -8.07
C ASN A 15 -5.52 -19.60 -7.06
N GLY A 16 -5.70 -18.30 -7.32
CA GLY A 16 -5.25 -17.20 -6.47
C GLY A 16 -3.75 -16.91 -6.54
N SER A 17 -2.97 -17.66 -7.33
CA SER A 17 -1.56 -17.33 -7.54
C SER A 17 -1.42 -16.07 -8.39
N GLU A 18 -0.42 -15.26 -8.06
CA GLU A 18 -0.12 -14.02 -8.76
C GLU A 18 1.29 -14.09 -9.35
N TYR A 19 1.38 -13.70 -10.62
CA TYR A 19 2.63 -13.69 -11.37
C TYR A 19 3.16 -12.27 -11.48
N TRP A 20 4.44 -12.12 -11.16
CA TRP A 20 5.14 -10.86 -10.98
C TRP A 20 6.38 -10.82 -11.89
N ILE A 21 6.68 -9.64 -12.42
CA ILE A 21 7.91 -9.40 -13.18
C ILE A 21 8.69 -8.26 -12.51
N CYS A 22 10.01 -8.41 -12.44
CA CYS A 22 10.89 -7.38 -11.90
C CYS A 22 10.74 -6.09 -12.71
N VAL A 23 10.81 -4.94 -12.03
CA VAL A 23 10.68 -3.63 -12.68
C VAL A 23 11.93 -3.26 -13.48
N LYS A 24 13.10 -3.79 -13.11
CA LYS A 24 14.40 -3.41 -13.70
C LYS A 24 14.99 -4.48 -14.64
N CYS A 25 14.47 -5.70 -14.60
CA CYS A 25 14.93 -6.80 -15.46
C CYS A 25 13.79 -7.79 -15.76
N ASN A 26 14.10 -8.87 -16.48
CA ASN A 26 13.12 -9.88 -16.86
C ASN A 26 12.89 -10.96 -15.80
N ALA A 27 13.47 -10.84 -14.60
CA ALA A 27 13.32 -11.85 -13.57
C ALA A 27 11.87 -11.95 -13.06
N THR A 28 11.41 -13.18 -12.82
CA THR A 28 10.00 -13.43 -12.51
C THR A 28 9.81 -14.04 -11.13
N ALA A 29 8.67 -13.74 -10.52
CA ALA A 29 8.26 -14.34 -9.26
C ALA A 29 6.78 -14.76 -9.31
N THR A 30 6.42 -15.77 -8.55
CA THR A 30 5.03 -16.19 -8.36
C THR A 30 4.75 -16.25 -6.88
N SER A 31 3.71 -15.53 -6.44
CA SER A 31 3.18 -15.67 -5.09
C SER A 31 1.96 -16.58 -5.10
N PHE A 32 1.81 -17.36 -4.04
CA PHE A 32 0.71 -18.31 -3.88
C PHE A 32 -0.21 -17.87 -2.74
N VAL A 33 -1.36 -18.54 -2.63
CA VAL A 33 -2.39 -18.23 -1.62
C VAL A 33 -1.94 -18.51 -0.19
N ASP A 34 -0.97 -19.41 -0.02
CA ASP A 34 -0.32 -19.72 1.26
C ASP A 34 0.77 -18.71 1.65
N LEU A 35 0.84 -17.59 0.92
CA LEU A 35 1.84 -16.52 1.06
C LEU A 35 3.28 -16.93 0.69
N SER A 36 3.49 -18.13 0.17
CA SER A 36 4.79 -18.52 -0.37
C SER A 36 5.10 -17.74 -1.65
N VAL A 37 6.39 -17.46 -1.87
CA VAL A 37 6.88 -16.76 -3.06
C VAL A 37 8.05 -17.51 -3.66
N VAL A 38 7.91 -17.90 -4.92
CA VAL A 38 8.97 -18.57 -5.70
C VAL A 38 9.51 -17.60 -6.74
N VAL A 39 10.81 -17.33 -6.69
CA VAL A 39 11.55 -16.57 -7.71
C VAL A 39 12.12 -17.57 -8.69
N ARG A 40 11.82 -17.42 -9.99
CA ARG A 40 12.19 -18.41 -11.02
C ARG A 40 13.47 -18.07 -11.77
N ASP A 41 13.86 -16.80 -11.80
CA ASP A 41 14.99 -16.30 -12.57
C ASP A 41 15.92 -15.48 -11.68
N GLU A 42 17.22 -15.53 -11.97
CA GLU A 42 18.20 -14.67 -11.32
C GLU A 42 18.07 -13.22 -11.78
N HIS A 43 18.29 -12.28 -10.86
CA HIS A 43 18.31 -10.86 -11.21
C HIS A 43 19.67 -10.51 -11.80
N THR A 44 19.67 -9.73 -12.88
CA THR A 44 20.87 -9.18 -13.51
C THR A 44 21.38 -7.89 -12.84
N HIS A 45 20.83 -7.57 -11.67
CA HIS A 45 21.17 -6.36 -10.92
C HIS A 45 21.10 -6.65 -9.41
N LEU A 46 21.77 -5.80 -8.63
CA LEU A 46 21.71 -5.88 -7.18
C LEU A 46 20.34 -5.44 -6.65
N PRO A 47 19.92 -5.96 -5.48
CA PRO A 47 18.71 -5.48 -4.82
C PRO A 47 18.89 -4.03 -4.41
N ASP A 48 17.84 -3.24 -4.58
CA ASP A 48 17.84 -1.81 -4.25
C ASP A 48 17.09 -1.62 -2.93
N GLY A 49 17.82 -1.56 -1.82
CA GLY A 49 17.24 -1.42 -0.48
C GLY A 49 16.38 -0.16 -0.34
N THR A 50 16.74 0.91 -1.06
CA THR A 50 16.00 2.17 -1.12
C THR A 50 14.56 1.97 -1.57
N ASP A 51 14.34 1.04 -2.51
CA ASP A 51 13.01 0.78 -3.04
C ASP A 51 12.05 0.18 -1.99
N LYS A 52 12.57 -0.54 -1.00
CA LYS A 52 11.79 -1.07 0.13
C LYS A 52 11.39 0.06 1.07
N GLU A 53 12.35 0.87 1.48
CA GLU A 53 12.14 2.00 2.40
C GLU A 53 11.17 3.02 1.83
N VAL A 54 11.34 3.40 0.55
CA VAL A 54 10.43 4.34 -0.14
C VAL A 54 9.00 3.81 -0.19
N LEU A 55 8.80 2.52 -0.42
CA LEU A 55 7.46 1.94 -0.42
C LEU A 55 6.83 1.89 0.97
N GLU A 56 7.64 1.63 2.00
CA GLU A 56 7.20 1.65 3.40
C GLU A 56 6.84 3.08 3.84
N MET A 57 7.67 4.07 3.51
CA MET A 57 7.37 5.48 3.68
C MET A 57 6.06 5.86 2.99
N ARG A 58 5.85 5.43 1.74
CA ARG A 58 4.61 5.70 0.99
C ARG A 58 3.38 5.08 1.65
N LYS A 59 3.49 3.87 2.20
CA LYS A 59 2.40 3.22 2.95
C LYS A 59 2.10 3.96 4.25
N ASN A 60 3.13 4.34 5.01
CA ASN A 60 2.98 5.08 6.25
C ASN A 60 2.38 6.47 6.02
N LEU A 61 2.79 7.16 4.95
CA LEU A 61 2.22 8.45 4.56
C LEU A 61 0.73 8.32 4.22
N LYS A 62 0.34 7.31 3.43
CA LYS A 62 -1.07 7.05 3.13
C LYS A 62 -1.90 6.80 4.39
N ARG A 63 -1.38 6.02 5.34
CA ARG A 63 -2.06 5.73 6.60
C ARG A 63 -2.28 7.02 7.41
N LYS A 64 -1.23 7.84 7.58
CA LYS A 64 -1.32 9.12 8.28
C LYS A 64 -2.36 10.05 7.66
N ILE A 65 -2.37 10.18 6.32
CA ILE A 65 -3.36 11.01 5.62
C ILE A 65 -4.79 10.54 5.90
N ILE A 66 -5.04 9.22 5.91
CA ILE A 66 -6.37 8.66 6.21
C ILE A 66 -6.76 8.94 7.66
N GLU A 67 -5.83 8.73 8.60
CA GLU A 67 -6.05 8.99 10.04
C GLU A 67 -6.33 10.48 10.32
N GLU A 68 -5.56 11.37 9.69
CA GLU A 68 -5.72 12.83 9.80
C GLU A 68 -7.02 13.31 9.12
N SER A 69 -7.38 12.75 7.96
CA SER A 69 -8.67 13.05 7.30
C SER A 69 -9.85 12.71 8.21
N GLY A 70 -9.84 11.54 8.84
CA GLY A 70 -10.91 11.16 9.77
C GLY A 70 -10.91 11.96 11.08
N LEU A 71 -9.82 12.64 11.41
CA LEU A 71 -9.78 13.61 12.52
C LEU A 71 -10.44 14.93 12.09
N ILE A 72 -10.15 15.41 10.88
CA ILE A 72 -10.76 16.62 10.31
C ILE A 72 -12.27 16.46 10.22
N ASP A 73 -12.76 15.33 9.69
CA ASP A 73 -14.19 15.07 9.55
C ASP A 73 -14.91 15.12 10.90
N ARG A 74 -14.30 14.55 11.95
CA ARG A 74 -14.85 14.59 13.32
C ARG A 74 -14.91 16.01 13.89
N ILE A 75 -13.85 16.80 13.70
CA ILE A 75 -13.83 18.21 14.15
C ILE A 75 -14.92 19.02 13.44
N VAL A 76 -15.12 18.79 12.14
CA VAL A 76 -16.15 19.49 11.36
C VAL A 76 -17.55 19.12 11.85
N GLU A 77 -17.83 17.84 12.11
CA GLU A 77 -19.10 17.39 12.67
C GLU A 77 -19.36 17.96 14.08
N GLU A 78 -18.35 17.94 14.96
CA GLU A 78 -18.46 18.54 16.30
C GLU A 78 -18.74 20.05 16.24
N ALA A 79 -18.06 20.78 15.35
CA ALA A 79 -18.28 22.20 15.14
C ALA A 79 -19.68 22.48 14.56
N TYR A 80 -20.13 21.68 13.59
CA TYR A 80 -21.46 21.79 13.01
C TYR A 80 -22.54 21.62 14.09
N HIS A 81 -22.43 20.56 14.89
CA HIS A 81 -23.34 20.33 16.02
C HIS A 81 -23.28 21.44 17.06
N ALA A 82 -22.10 21.94 17.44
CA ALA A 82 -21.98 23.01 18.42
C ALA A 82 -22.63 24.33 17.96
N ILE A 83 -22.52 24.66 16.66
CA ILE A 83 -23.16 25.84 16.07
C ILE A 83 -24.69 25.68 16.04
N HIS A 84 -25.18 24.50 15.68
CA HIS A 84 -26.61 24.25 15.47
C HIS A 84 -27.35 23.79 16.74
N ALA A 85 -26.62 23.47 17.82
CA ALA A 85 -27.18 23.11 19.12
C ALA A 85 -27.55 24.32 20.00
N GLN A 86 -27.29 25.57 19.57
CA GLN A 86 -27.74 26.73 20.32
C GLN A 86 -29.29 26.81 20.29
N PRO A 87 -29.96 26.73 21.45
CA PRO A 87 -31.40 26.96 21.49
C PRO A 87 -31.67 28.40 21.08
N GLN A 88 -32.62 28.61 20.17
CA GLN A 88 -33.19 29.92 19.89
C GLN A 88 -33.73 30.46 21.23
N SER A 89 -32.97 31.34 21.86
CA SER A 89 -33.41 32.07 23.05
C SER A 89 -34.56 32.99 22.63
N ARG A 90 -35.74 32.70 23.17
CA ARG A 90 -36.94 33.54 23.16
C ARG A 90 -36.66 34.96 23.65
#